data_AF-A0A4R0E8A8-F1
#
_entry.id   AF-A0A4R0E8A8-F1
#
_cell.length_a   1.000
_cell.length_b   1.000
_cell.length_c   1.000
_cell.angle_alpha   90.00
_cell.angle_beta   90.00
_cell.angle_gamma   90.00
#
_symmetry.space_group_name_H-M   'P 1'
#
loop_
_entity.id
_entity.type
_entity.pdbx_description
1 polymer ?
#
loop_
_entity_poly.entity_id
_entity_poly.type
_entity_poly.pdbx_seq_one_letter_code
_entity_poly.pdbx_strand_id
1 'polypeptide(L)'
;MFKNKHLNRKKLLSFAVYIKSLTLIYVQIILYWQHNRIRVTPPDVVPVSNAVRQGDYTGHGELSLHADHLWSPQPSFGSLLYAIELPEDGGQTAWFNTLKAYEVLDRDTQKHIDELQLITYNPFVRRQQIHNDTNGYGSSPLYRFKDQPIIGHAYPHPLLRTHPESGRKALGLNARSEVELVNYDAQASSARLSI
;
A
#
# COMPACT_ATOMS: atom_id res chain seq x y z
N MET A 1 -14.49 -0.87 14.47
CA MET A 1 -13.46 -0.36 15.40
C MET A 1 -13.74 -0.91 16.80
N PHE A 2 -12.77 -1.58 17.42
CA PHE A 2 -12.90 -2.08 18.79
C PHE A 2 -12.27 -1.07 19.76
N LYS A 3 -13.07 -0.49 20.66
CA LYS A 3 -12.61 0.53 21.62
C LYS A 3 -12.13 -0.11 22.93
N ASN A 4 -11.21 0.57 23.62
CA ASN A 4 -10.74 0.26 24.99
C ASN A 4 -10.27 -1.19 25.19
N LYS A 5 -9.47 -1.69 24.24
CA LYS A 5 -8.86 -3.01 24.33
C LYS A 5 -7.43 -2.86 24.82
N HIS A 6 -7.10 -3.53 25.93
CA HIS A 6 -5.74 -3.66 26.43
C HIS A 6 -5.22 -5.06 26.08
N LEU A 7 -4.66 -5.18 24.87
CA LEU A 7 -4.06 -6.42 24.39
C LEU A 7 -2.54 -6.35 24.55
N ASN A 8 -1.96 -7.40 25.10
CA ASN A 8 -0.51 -7.62 24.96
C ASN A 8 -0.20 -8.19 23.56
N ARG A 9 1.08 -8.18 23.17
CA ARG A 9 1.53 -8.64 21.84
C ARG A 9 0.99 -10.02 21.47
N LYS A 10 1.00 -10.99 22.40
CA LYS A 10 0.51 -12.35 22.15
C LYS A 10 -0.98 -12.34 21.81
N LYS A 11 -1.80 -11.62 22.58
CA LYS A 11 -3.24 -11.52 22.34
C LYS A 11 -3.55 -10.78 21.03
N LEU A 12 -2.78 -9.73 20.70
CA LEU A 12 -2.91 -9.02 19.43
C LEU A 12 -2.64 -9.95 18.24
N LEU A 13 -1.55 -10.70 18.28
CA LEU A 13 -1.22 -11.66 17.23
C LEU A 13 -2.25 -12.80 17.12
N SER A 14 -2.70 -13.34 18.25
CA SER A 14 -3.78 -14.34 18.25
C SER A 14 -5.07 -13.81 17.64
N PHE A 15 -5.42 -12.55 17.93
CA PHE A 15 -6.59 -11.90 17.33
C PHE A 15 -6.42 -11.70 15.82
N ALA A 16 -5.22 -11.29 15.37
CA ALA A 16 -4.95 -11.13 13.95
C ALA A 16 -5.07 -12.46 13.19
N VAL A 17 -4.47 -13.53 13.72
CA VAL A 17 -4.53 -14.89 13.15
C VAL A 17 -5.96 -15.45 13.13
N TYR A 18 -6.79 -15.09 14.12
CA TYR A 18 -8.21 -15.47 14.15
C TYR A 18 -8.99 -14.88 12.96
N ILE A 19 -8.68 -13.65 12.54
CA ILE A 19 -9.35 -13.02 11.39
C ILE A 19 -8.90 -13.68 10.09
N LYS A 20 -7.58 -13.76 9.87
CA LYS A 20 -6.99 -14.44 8.70
C LYS A 20 -5.51 -14.73 8.95
N SER A 21 -4.92 -15.59 8.13
CA SER A 21 -3.47 -15.83 8.16
C SER A 21 -2.69 -14.52 8.02
N LEU A 22 -1.70 -14.31 8.89
CA LEU A 22 -0.75 -13.21 8.76
C LEU A 22 0.12 -13.46 7.53
N THR A 23 0.01 -12.61 6.52
CA THR A 23 0.97 -12.62 5.43
C THR A 23 2.28 -12.05 5.95
N LEU A 24 3.24 -12.93 6.23
CA LEU A 24 4.65 -12.57 6.31
C LEU A 24 5.11 -12.29 4.89
N ILE A 25 4.66 -11.17 4.31
CA ILE A 25 5.28 -10.64 3.09
C ILE A 25 6.77 -10.57 3.41
N TYR A 26 7.68 -10.87 2.47
CA TYR A 26 9.11 -10.68 2.68
C TYR A 26 9.37 -9.21 3.04
N VAL A 27 9.27 -8.88 4.34
CA VAL A 27 9.45 -7.55 4.95
C VAL A 27 10.92 -7.12 4.85
N GLN A 28 11.78 -7.98 4.27
CA GLN A 28 13.14 -7.64 3.86
C GLN A 28 13.20 -6.32 3.07
N ILE A 29 12.19 -5.96 2.28
CA ILE A 29 12.23 -4.73 1.47
C ILE A 29 11.69 -3.50 2.22
N ILE A 30 10.63 -3.66 3.03
CA ILE A 30 10.06 -2.54 3.83
C ILE A 30 11.06 -2.10 4.91
N LEU A 31 11.72 -3.06 5.57
CA LEU A 31 12.68 -2.78 6.64
C LEU A 31 14.09 -2.47 6.17
N TYR A 32 14.44 -2.72 4.91
CA TYR A 32 15.74 -2.30 4.39
C TYR A 32 15.95 -0.79 4.53
N TRP A 33 14.86 -0.01 4.57
CA TRP A 33 14.88 1.41 4.92
C TRP A 33 15.22 1.69 6.39
N GLN A 34 14.83 0.81 7.31
CA GLN A 34 14.98 1.05 8.75
C GLN A 34 16.35 0.65 9.27
N HIS A 35 17.03 -0.34 8.70
CA HIS A 35 18.36 -0.73 9.14
C HIS A 35 19.27 -1.17 7.98
N ASN A 36 20.26 -0.32 7.66
CA ASN A 36 21.46 -0.67 6.88
C ASN A 36 22.37 -1.72 7.55
N ARG A 37 21.90 -2.41 8.60
CA ARG A 37 22.68 -3.37 9.38
C ARG A 37 21.73 -4.51 9.80
N ILE A 38 22.07 -5.74 9.38
CA ILE A 38 21.51 -7.02 9.85
C ILE A 38 20.32 -7.55 9.01
N ARG A 39 20.52 -8.78 8.49
CA ARG A 39 19.45 -9.65 7.98
C ARG A 39 18.55 -10.06 9.15
N VAL A 40 17.55 -9.24 9.50
CA VAL A 40 16.59 -9.57 10.57
C VAL A 40 15.33 -10.18 9.96
N THR A 41 14.79 -11.20 10.61
CA THR A 41 13.46 -11.72 10.34
C THR A 41 12.44 -10.57 10.37
N PRO A 42 11.53 -10.49 9.38
CA PRO A 42 10.35 -9.63 9.44
C PRO A 42 9.70 -9.60 10.84
N PRO A 43 9.47 -8.44 11.47
CA PRO A 43 8.69 -8.37 12.68
C PRO A 43 7.24 -8.67 12.36
N ASP A 44 6.59 -9.50 13.19
CA ASP A 44 5.16 -9.80 13.04
C ASP A 44 4.25 -8.57 13.25
N VAL A 45 4.82 -7.47 13.74
CA VAL A 45 4.15 -6.19 13.99
C VAL A 45 5.04 -5.08 13.48
N VAL A 46 4.54 -4.29 12.53
CA VAL A 46 5.25 -3.12 12.02
C VAL A 46 4.87 -1.91 12.88
N PRO A 47 5.83 -1.27 13.58
CA PRO A 47 5.53 -0.04 14.31
C PRO A 47 5.28 1.10 13.33
N VAL A 48 4.23 1.88 13.56
CA VAL A 48 3.99 3.18 12.92
C VAL A 48 4.11 4.24 14.00
N SER A 49 5.21 5.01 13.99
CA SER A 49 5.56 5.97 15.05
C SER A 49 6.38 7.15 14.52
N ASN A 50 6.08 8.31 15.08
CA ASN A 50 6.82 9.56 14.95
C ASN A 50 7.42 10.03 16.30
N ALA A 51 7.49 9.16 17.31
CA ALA A 51 8.07 9.47 18.62
C ALA A 51 9.60 9.57 18.51
N VAL A 52 10.07 10.75 18.08
CA VAL A 52 11.49 11.05 17.88
C VAL A 52 12.24 10.87 19.20
N ARG A 53 13.28 10.02 19.18
CA ARG A 53 14.25 9.63 20.25
C ARG A 53 14.19 8.16 20.73
N GLN A 54 13.21 7.34 20.33
CA GLN A 54 13.22 5.89 20.58
C GLN A 54 13.54 5.03 19.33
N GLY A 55 14.29 5.60 18.39
CA GLY A 55 14.53 5.02 17.07
C GLY A 55 13.34 5.32 16.15
N ASP A 56 13.50 6.29 15.25
CA ASP A 56 12.44 6.65 14.30
C ASP A 56 12.18 5.49 13.33
N TYR A 57 10.99 4.87 13.43
CA TYR A 57 10.65 3.73 12.58
C TYR A 57 9.95 4.17 11.27
N THR A 58 8.94 5.05 11.30
CA THR A 58 8.16 5.37 10.08
C THR A 58 8.06 6.85 9.70
N GLY A 59 8.53 7.76 10.55
CA GLY A 59 8.44 9.20 10.30
C GLY A 59 7.05 9.78 10.55
N HIS A 60 6.84 11.03 10.13
CA HIS A 60 5.68 11.87 10.49
C HIS A 60 4.88 12.40 9.29
N GLY A 61 5.19 11.95 8.06
CA GLY A 61 4.54 12.45 6.85
C GLY A 61 3.14 11.87 6.65
N GLU A 62 2.20 12.71 6.19
CA GLU A 62 0.89 12.24 5.75
C GLU A 62 1.03 11.36 4.50
N LEU A 63 0.32 10.22 4.49
CA LEU A 63 0.29 9.31 3.35
C LEU A 63 -0.90 9.65 2.46
N SER A 64 -0.66 9.76 1.15
CA SER A 64 -1.73 9.82 0.17
C SER A 64 -2.59 8.55 0.23
N LEU A 65 -3.85 8.63 -0.21
CA LEU A 65 -4.77 7.49 -0.20
C LEU A 65 -4.18 6.27 -0.91
N HIS A 66 -4.18 5.13 -0.22
CA HIS A 66 -3.60 3.90 -0.72
C HIS A 66 -4.23 2.67 -0.07
N ALA A 67 -4.03 1.53 -0.73
CA ALA A 67 -4.12 0.19 -0.16
C ALA A 67 -2.72 -0.39 -0.01
N ASP A 68 -2.49 -1.08 1.10
CA ASP A 68 -1.20 -1.67 1.43
C ASP A 68 -0.82 -2.79 0.45
N HIS A 69 0.46 -2.80 0.07
CA HIS A 69 1.12 -3.90 -0.64
C HIS A 69 0.50 -4.32 -1.98
N LEU A 70 -0.18 -3.41 -2.70
CA LEU A 70 -0.61 -3.69 -4.09
C LEU A 70 0.55 -4.09 -5.03
N TRP A 71 1.79 -3.75 -4.67
CA TRP A 71 3.01 -4.09 -5.39
C TRP A 71 3.53 -5.51 -5.15
N SER A 72 2.96 -6.27 -4.22
CA SER A 72 3.44 -7.62 -3.89
C SER A 72 2.81 -8.68 -4.80
N PRO A 73 3.39 -9.89 -4.94
CA PRO A 73 2.76 -10.97 -5.73
C PRO A 73 1.42 -11.42 -5.14
N GLN A 74 1.23 -11.23 -3.83
CA GLN A 74 -0.02 -11.52 -3.13
C GLN A 74 -0.39 -10.31 -2.26
N PRO A 75 -1.15 -9.34 -2.81
CA PRO A 75 -1.50 -8.12 -2.10
C PRO A 75 -2.24 -8.41 -0.79
N SER A 76 -2.03 -7.55 0.20
CA SER A 76 -2.69 -7.68 1.49
C SER A 76 -4.22 -7.71 1.31
N PHE A 77 -4.86 -8.58 2.09
CA PHE A 77 -6.32 -8.64 2.17
C PHE A 77 -6.88 -7.51 3.03
N GLY A 78 -6.15 -7.12 4.08
CA GLY A 78 -6.49 -6.02 4.97
C GLY A 78 -5.39 -5.79 5.99
N SER A 79 -5.55 -4.72 6.76
CA SER A 79 -4.58 -4.27 7.78
C SER A 79 -5.26 -4.14 9.14
N LEU A 80 -4.51 -4.41 10.20
CA LEU A 80 -4.95 -4.24 11.57
C LEU A 80 -4.07 -3.20 12.25
N LEU A 81 -4.69 -2.11 12.69
CA LEU A 81 -4.03 -1.06 13.45
C LEU A 81 -4.42 -1.17 14.93
N TYR A 82 -3.42 -1.14 15.80
CA TYR A 82 -3.61 -1.17 17.24
C TYR A 82 -2.89 0.04 17.84
N ALA A 83 -3.67 1.00 18.34
CA ALA A 83 -3.16 2.22 18.93
C ALA A 83 -2.49 1.93 20.28
N ILE A 84 -1.24 2.38 20.41
CA ILE A 84 -0.47 2.33 21.67
C ILE A 84 -0.47 3.72 22.31
N GLU A 85 -0.09 4.72 21.53
CA GLU A 85 -0.09 6.13 21.87
C GLU A 85 -0.79 6.89 20.74
N LEU A 86 -1.60 7.88 21.10
CA LEU A 86 -2.30 8.76 20.17
C LEU A 86 -2.02 10.21 20.57
N PRO A 87 -1.89 11.14 19.61
CA PRO A 87 -1.79 12.55 19.93
C PRO A 87 -3.11 13.07 20.51
N GLU A 88 -3.06 14.13 21.31
CA GLU A 88 -4.27 14.80 21.82
C GLU A 88 -5.10 15.38 20.67
N ASP A 89 -4.43 15.94 19.66
CA ASP A 89 -5.02 16.50 18.44
C ASP A 89 -4.35 15.91 17.19
N GLY A 90 -5.16 15.64 16.16
CA GLY A 90 -4.69 15.10 14.88
C GLY A 90 -4.57 13.57 14.85
N GLY A 91 -3.75 13.04 13.93
CA GLY A 91 -3.49 11.60 13.80
C GLY A 91 -4.67 10.77 13.28
N GLN A 92 -5.70 11.40 12.72
CA GLN A 92 -6.86 10.68 12.20
C GLN A 92 -6.49 9.85 10.96
N THR A 93 -7.15 8.72 10.80
CA THR A 93 -7.07 7.90 9.59
C THR A 93 -8.40 7.96 8.85
N ALA A 94 -8.37 8.45 7.61
CA ALA A 94 -9.53 8.41 6.72
C ALA A 94 -9.60 7.07 5.98
N TRP A 95 -10.82 6.64 5.64
CA TRP A 95 -11.08 5.42 4.87
C TRP A 95 -11.97 5.74 3.68
N PHE A 96 -11.67 5.15 2.53
CA PHE A 96 -12.45 5.30 1.30
C PHE A 96 -13.01 3.95 0.85
N ASN A 97 -14.28 3.93 0.44
CA ASN A 97 -14.94 2.72 -0.01
C ASN A 97 -14.80 2.57 -1.52
N THR A 98 -13.82 1.77 -1.95
CA THR A 98 -13.54 1.54 -3.38
C THR A 98 -14.56 0.65 -4.09
N LEU A 99 -15.41 -0.07 -3.34
CA LEU A 99 -16.58 -0.76 -3.89
C LEU A 99 -17.62 0.28 -4.33
N LYS A 100 -17.97 1.22 -3.45
CA LYS A 100 -18.92 2.29 -3.76
C LYS A 100 -18.40 3.20 -4.86
N ALA A 101 -17.09 3.49 -4.86
CA ALA A 101 -16.47 4.27 -5.93
C ALA A 101 -16.63 3.59 -7.30
N TYR A 102 -16.50 2.26 -7.37
CA TYR A 102 -16.76 1.50 -8.59
C TYR A 102 -18.25 1.53 -8.99
N GLU A 103 -19.16 1.35 -8.02
CA GLU A 103 -20.61 1.27 -8.25
C GLU A 103 -21.21 2.54 -8.85
N VAL A 104 -20.61 3.70 -8.63
CA VAL A 104 -21.09 5.00 -9.16
C VAL A 104 -20.55 5.34 -10.55
N LEU A 105 -19.59 4.56 -11.08
CA LEU A 105 -19.06 4.77 -12.43
C LEU A 105 -20.15 4.45 -13.48
N ASP A 106 -20.09 5.14 -14.61
CA ASP A 106 -20.94 4.81 -15.75
C ASP A 106 -20.59 3.42 -16.32
N ARG A 107 -21.54 2.82 -17.04
CA ARG A 107 -21.40 1.44 -17.55
C ARG A 107 -20.25 1.28 -18.54
N ASP A 108 -19.94 2.32 -19.31
CA ASP A 108 -18.89 2.23 -20.33
C ASP A 108 -17.52 2.25 -19.66
N THR A 109 -17.35 3.09 -18.63
CA THR A 109 -16.16 3.07 -17.77
C THR A 109 -16.02 1.75 -17.03
N GLN A 110 -17.10 1.23 -16.43
CA GLN A 110 -17.05 -0.06 -15.73
C GLN A 110 -16.63 -1.21 -16.65
N LYS A 111 -17.14 -1.26 -17.89
CA LYS A 111 -16.73 -2.24 -18.91
C LYS A 111 -15.27 -2.05 -19.30
N HIS A 112 -14.86 -0.80 -19.53
CA HIS A 112 -13.50 -0.49 -19.96
C HIS A 112 -12.46 -0.99 -18.95
N ILE A 113 -12.69 -0.74 -17.66
CA ILE A 113 -11.70 -1.06 -16.62
C ILE A 113 -11.73 -2.52 -16.13
N ASP A 114 -12.74 -3.30 -16.52
CA ASP A 114 -12.90 -4.70 -16.07
C ASP A 114 -11.82 -5.63 -16.62
N GLU A 115 -11.33 -5.32 -17.83
CA GLU A 115 -10.31 -6.11 -18.52
C GLU A 115 -8.88 -5.59 -18.25
N LEU A 116 -8.75 -4.47 -17.53
CA LEU A 116 -7.45 -3.83 -17.31
C LEU A 116 -6.67 -4.54 -16.20
N GLN A 117 -5.37 -4.67 -16.44
CA GLN A 117 -4.39 -5.04 -15.44
C GLN A 117 -3.41 -3.89 -15.25
N LEU A 118 -2.98 -3.70 -14.01
CA LEU A 118 -1.91 -2.76 -13.66
C LEU A 118 -0.80 -3.44 -12.89
N ILE A 119 0.39 -2.87 -12.99
CA ILE A 119 1.52 -3.14 -12.11
C ILE A 119 1.64 -1.93 -11.19
N THR A 120 1.63 -2.17 -9.87
CA THR A 120 2.01 -1.15 -8.88
C THR A 120 3.44 -1.42 -8.45
N TYR A 121 4.33 -0.42 -8.51
CA TYR A 121 5.72 -0.61 -8.14
C TYR A 121 5.95 -0.37 -6.64
N ASN A 122 6.94 -1.08 -6.09
CA ASN A 122 7.26 -0.98 -4.67
C ASN A 122 7.89 0.40 -4.36
N PRO A 123 7.22 1.26 -3.58
CA PRO A 123 7.68 2.61 -3.31
C PRO A 123 8.96 2.64 -2.46
N PHE A 124 9.18 1.62 -1.63
CA PHE A 124 10.37 1.53 -0.77
C PHE A 124 11.65 1.29 -1.56
N VAL A 125 11.57 0.48 -2.62
CA VAL A 125 12.73 0.23 -3.51
C VAL A 125 13.03 1.46 -4.35
N ARG A 126 12.00 2.12 -4.90
CA ARG A 126 12.18 3.36 -5.68
C ARG A 126 12.88 4.44 -4.86
N ARG A 127 12.49 4.60 -3.59
CA ARG A 127 13.10 5.59 -2.69
C ARG A 127 14.59 5.30 -2.43
N GLN A 128 15.04 4.05 -2.46
CA GLN A 128 16.48 3.73 -2.33
C GLN A 128 17.28 4.19 -3.55
N GLN A 129 16.69 4.12 -4.75
CA GLN A 129 17.35 4.57 -5.98
C GLN A 129 17.42 6.09 -6.09
N ILE A 130 16.48 6.81 -5.47
CA ILE A 130 16.44 8.28 -5.44
C ILE A 130 17.08 8.76 -4.12
N HIS A 131 18.41 8.73 -4.04
CA HIS A 131 19.19 9.01 -2.82
C HIS A 131 18.98 10.39 -2.14
N ASN A 132 18.17 11.30 -2.69
CA ASN A 132 18.11 12.71 -2.25
C ASN A 132 16.72 13.22 -1.81
N ASP A 133 15.67 12.39 -1.76
CA ASP A 133 14.33 12.90 -1.41
C ASP A 133 13.97 12.71 0.07
N THR A 134 14.09 13.82 0.81
CA THR A 134 13.65 13.94 2.21
C THR A 134 12.14 14.22 2.32
N ASN A 135 11.44 14.50 1.22
CA ASN A 135 10.05 14.94 1.18
C ASN A 135 9.09 13.88 0.60
N GLY A 136 8.93 12.74 1.28
CA GLY A 136 7.87 11.77 0.97
C GLY A 136 7.83 11.34 -0.51
N TYR A 137 6.66 10.95 -1.02
CA TYR A 137 6.44 10.52 -2.42
C TYR A 137 6.65 11.64 -3.48
N GLY A 138 7.38 12.72 -3.16
CA GLY A 138 7.52 13.95 -3.94
C GLY A 138 8.15 13.76 -5.32
N SER A 139 9.26 13.01 -5.39
CA SER A 139 10.06 12.81 -6.61
C SER A 139 9.75 11.54 -7.41
N SER A 140 8.89 10.66 -6.92
CA SER A 140 8.55 9.42 -7.62
C SER A 140 7.56 9.70 -8.76
N PRO A 141 7.78 9.16 -9.97
CA PRO A 141 6.82 9.31 -11.06
C PRO A 141 5.51 8.58 -10.70
N LEU A 142 4.39 9.13 -11.15
CA LEU A 142 3.08 8.46 -11.05
C LEU A 142 2.92 7.35 -12.08
N TYR A 143 3.50 7.55 -13.26
CA TYR A 143 3.39 6.61 -14.37
C TYR A 143 4.78 6.18 -14.82
N ARG A 144 4.88 4.91 -15.20
CA ARG A 144 6.13 4.35 -15.68
C ARG A 144 6.31 4.56 -17.17
N PHE A 145 7.45 5.14 -17.56
CA PHE A 145 7.83 5.37 -18.96
C PHE A 145 8.93 4.38 -19.38
N LYS A 146 9.01 4.07 -20.69
CA LYS A 146 9.90 3.02 -21.23
C LYS A 146 11.40 3.26 -20.99
N ASP A 147 11.79 4.51 -20.76
CA ASP A 147 13.16 4.94 -20.49
C ASP A 147 13.57 4.79 -19.01
N GLN A 148 12.65 4.40 -18.13
CA GLN A 148 12.94 4.27 -16.70
C GLN A 148 13.56 2.91 -16.35
N PRO A 149 14.59 2.90 -15.47
CA PRO A 149 15.29 1.67 -15.09
C PRO A 149 14.42 0.75 -14.24
N ILE A 150 14.51 -0.56 -14.46
CA ILE A 150 13.74 -1.58 -13.71
C ILE A 150 14.04 -1.45 -12.21
N ILE A 151 13.00 -1.23 -11.41
CA ILE A 151 13.14 -0.97 -9.96
C ILE A 151 13.17 -2.28 -9.16
N GLY A 152 12.66 -3.37 -9.72
CA GLY A 152 12.60 -4.66 -9.05
C GLY A 152 11.56 -5.57 -9.73
N HIS A 153 11.07 -6.56 -8.97
CA HIS A 153 10.00 -7.42 -9.45
C HIS A 153 8.71 -6.63 -9.72
N ALA A 154 8.00 -7.04 -10.76
CA ALA A 154 6.75 -6.46 -11.21
C ALA A 154 5.68 -7.55 -11.28
N TYR A 155 4.52 -7.29 -10.68
CA TYR A 155 3.43 -8.25 -10.59
C TYR A 155 2.15 -7.60 -11.13
N PRO A 156 1.67 -8.02 -12.31
CA PRO A 156 0.38 -7.61 -12.84
C PRO A 156 -0.77 -8.07 -11.93
N HIS A 157 -1.69 -7.14 -11.64
CA HIS A 157 -2.93 -7.42 -10.93
C HIS A 157 -4.12 -6.82 -11.69
N PRO A 158 -5.31 -7.44 -11.65
CA PRO A 158 -6.52 -6.80 -12.17
C PRO A 158 -6.77 -5.44 -11.50
N LEU A 159 -7.18 -4.44 -12.28
CA LEU A 159 -7.59 -3.13 -11.76
C LEU A 159 -8.81 -3.28 -10.85
N LEU A 160 -9.75 -4.12 -11.25
CA LEU A 160 -10.87 -4.54 -10.41
C LEU A 160 -10.53 -5.80 -9.64
N ARG A 161 -10.43 -5.68 -8.31
CA ARG A 161 -10.25 -6.82 -7.41
C ARG A 161 -11.61 -7.35 -6.97
N THR A 162 -11.80 -8.66 -7.04
CA THR A 162 -13.01 -9.33 -6.55
C THR A 162 -12.87 -9.68 -5.08
N HIS A 163 -13.79 -9.19 -4.25
CA HIS A 163 -13.85 -9.56 -2.84
C HIS A 163 -14.26 -11.04 -2.71
N PRO A 164 -13.42 -11.90 -2.10
CA PRO A 164 -13.59 -13.35 -2.17
C PRO A 164 -14.88 -13.86 -1.52
N GLU A 165 -15.38 -13.20 -0.48
CA GLU A 165 -16.59 -13.66 0.24
C GLU A 165 -17.89 -13.10 -0.35
N SER A 166 -17.84 -11.93 -0.99
CA SER A 166 -19.04 -11.22 -1.44
C SER A 166 -19.19 -11.18 -2.95
N GLY A 167 -18.13 -11.51 -3.70
CA GLY A 167 -18.08 -11.41 -5.16
C GLY A 167 -18.08 -9.97 -5.70
N ARG A 168 -18.13 -8.94 -4.84
CA ARG A 168 -18.18 -7.54 -5.27
C ARG A 168 -16.82 -7.07 -5.80
N LYS A 169 -16.83 -6.21 -6.82
CA LYS A 169 -15.63 -5.64 -7.44
C LYS A 169 -15.24 -4.32 -6.80
N ALA A 170 -13.96 -4.15 -6.49
CA ALA A 170 -13.38 -2.96 -5.88
C ALA A 170 -12.21 -2.42 -6.73
N LEU A 171 -12.06 -1.10 -6.80
CA LEU A 171 -10.89 -0.47 -7.44
C LEU A 171 -9.61 -0.77 -6.65
N GLY A 172 -8.59 -1.29 -7.33
CA GLY A 172 -7.25 -1.55 -6.80
C GLY A 172 -6.25 -0.47 -7.21
N LEU A 173 -6.50 0.78 -6.80
CA LEU A 173 -5.68 1.95 -7.14
C LEU A 173 -5.22 2.69 -5.88
N ASN A 174 -4.08 3.36 -5.99
CA ASN A 174 -3.60 4.31 -5.00
C ASN A 174 -3.51 5.70 -5.63
N ALA A 175 -3.75 6.75 -4.84
CA ALA A 175 -3.68 8.13 -5.33
C ALA A 175 -2.25 8.54 -5.71
N ARG A 176 -1.23 7.93 -5.09
CA ARG A 176 0.18 8.31 -5.31
C ARG A 176 1.11 7.09 -5.28
N SER A 177 0.98 6.23 -6.28
CA SER A 177 1.93 5.14 -6.53
C SER A 177 2.38 5.16 -7.99
N GLU A 178 3.63 4.76 -8.22
CA GLU A 178 4.11 4.50 -9.58
C GLU A 178 3.38 3.28 -10.16
N VAL A 179 2.69 3.47 -11.28
CA VAL A 179 1.89 2.43 -11.95
C VAL A 179 2.19 2.31 -13.44
N GLU A 180 1.95 1.11 -13.97
CA GLU A 180 1.96 0.78 -15.40
C GLU A 180 0.69 0.01 -15.74
N LEU A 181 -0.06 0.43 -16.77
CA LEU A 181 -1.14 -0.41 -17.31
C LEU A 181 -0.53 -1.43 -18.28
N VAL A 182 -0.80 -2.70 -18.05
CA VAL A 182 -0.25 -3.79 -18.85
C VAL A 182 -0.77 -3.67 -20.29
N ASN A 183 0.13 -3.77 -21.27
CA ASN A 183 -0.13 -3.61 -22.70
C ASN A 183 -0.46 -2.18 -23.16
N TYR A 184 -0.30 -1.17 -22.31
CA TYR A 184 -0.43 0.24 -22.70
C TYR A 184 0.92 0.94 -22.56
N ASP A 185 1.17 1.95 -23.41
CA ASP A 185 2.28 2.86 -23.15
C ASP A 185 1.96 3.83 -22.01
N ALA A 186 2.96 4.58 -21.56
CA ALA A 186 2.86 5.46 -20.40
C ALA A 186 1.88 6.62 -20.60
N GLN A 187 1.86 7.24 -21.79
CA GLN A 187 0.92 8.30 -22.14
C GLN A 187 -0.51 7.76 -22.13
N ALA A 188 -0.73 6.62 -22.77
CA ALA A 188 -2.01 5.93 -22.81
C ALA A 188 -2.47 5.46 -21.42
N SER A 189 -1.52 5.10 -20.55
CA SER A 189 -1.77 4.73 -19.16
C SER A 189 -2.22 5.93 -18.34
N SER A 190 -1.48 7.03 -18.44
CA SER A 190 -1.79 8.29 -17.74
C SER A 190 -3.16 8.81 -18.14
N ALA A 191 -3.48 8.87 -19.44
CA ALA A 191 -4.77 9.35 -19.91
C ALA A 191 -5.98 8.54 -19.41
N ARG A 192 -5.78 7.24 -19.12
CA ARG A 192 -6.84 6.34 -18.65
C ARG A 192 -7.00 6.29 -17.13
N LEU A 193 -5.95 6.61 -16.39
CA LEU A 193 -5.93 6.58 -14.93
C LEU A 193 -6.07 7.98 -14.31
N SER A 194 -5.94 9.04 -15.10
CA SER A 194 -6.22 10.42 -14.69
C SER A 194 -7.73 10.64 -14.78
N ILE A 195 -8.45 10.25 -13.73
CA ILE A 195 -9.89 10.50 -13.57
C ILE A 195 -10.08 11.59 -12.52
#